data_AF-A0A1H8TN41-F1
#
_entry.id   AF-A0A1H8TN41-F1
#
_cell.length_a   1.000
_cell.length_b   1.000
_cell.length_c   1.000
_cell.angle_alpha   90.00
_cell.angle_beta   90.00
_cell.angle_gamma   90.00
#
_symmetry.space_group_name_H-M   'P 1'
#
loop_
_entity.id
_entity.type
_entity.pdbx_description
1 polymer ?
#
loop_
_entity_poly.entity_id
_entity_poly.type
_entity_poly.pdbx_seq_one_letter_code
_entity_poly.pdbx_strand_id
1 'polypeptide(L)'
;MTADRLQALERALASEQPLPADVRDWLREGVIRHLRGEPLERALEVHAPGNGADPAWRTIARRRRDAWLRLAAGEVDGSTKWARAVALESQVLRYLEATAKRWRDLDEPPGDAPAVKRYIHKAARTGEKLPESRWGLMRILQ
;
A
#
# COMPACT_ATOMS: atom_id res chain seq x y z
N MET A 1 10.18 -9.59 7.34
CA MET A 1 10.32 -10.96 6.79
C MET A 1 9.04 -11.45 6.10
N THR A 2 7.91 -11.71 6.79
CA THR A 2 6.69 -12.19 6.10
C THR A 2 6.12 -11.19 5.08
N ALA A 3 6.13 -9.90 5.39
CA ALA A 3 5.70 -8.86 4.44
C ALA A 3 6.56 -8.83 3.17
N ASP A 4 7.86 -9.14 3.28
CA ASP A 4 8.78 -9.16 2.15
C ASP A 4 8.57 -10.40 1.29
N ARG A 5 8.31 -11.57 1.90
CA ARG A 5 7.93 -12.81 1.20
C ARG A 5 6.61 -12.68 0.45
N LEU A 6 5.59 -12.09 1.08
CA LEU A 6 4.31 -11.79 0.43
C LEU A 6 4.47 -10.81 -0.74
N GLN A 7 5.31 -9.79 -0.58
CA GLN A 7 5.59 -8.84 -1.66
C GLN A 7 6.36 -9.51 -2.81
N ALA A 8 7.29 -10.41 -2.52
CA ALA A 8 8.01 -11.19 -3.52
C ALA A 8 7.08 -12.16 -4.25
N LEU A 9 6.16 -12.82 -3.52
CA LEU A 9 5.11 -13.66 -4.10
C LEU A 9 4.23 -12.86 -5.07
N GLU A 10 3.73 -11.70 -4.65
CA GLU A 10 2.91 -10.83 -5.51
C GLU A 10 3.63 -10.43 -6.79
N ARG A 11 4.90 -9.99 -6.69
CA ARG A 11 5.67 -9.59 -7.87
C ARG A 11 5.88 -10.74 -8.84
N ALA A 12 6.22 -11.92 -8.32
CA ALA A 12 6.44 -13.11 -9.14
C ALA A 12 5.15 -13.53 -9.86
N LEU A 13 4.00 -13.50 -9.17
CA LEU A 13 2.69 -13.78 -9.77
C LEU A 13 2.31 -12.74 -10.83
N ALA A 14 2.49 -11.45 -10.55
CA ALA A 14 2.15 -10.36 -11.48
C ALA A 14 3.02 -10.34 -12.74
N SER A 15 4.24 -10.88 -12.65
CA SER A 15 5.22 -10.89 -13.76
C SER A 15 5.38 -12.26 -14.41
N GLU A 16 4.56 -13.25 -14.04
CA GLU A 16 4.65 -14.65 -14.48
C GLU A 16 6.06 -15.26 -14.30
N GLN A 17 6.79 -14.81 -13.28
CA GLN A 17 8.14 -15.28 -12.98
C GLN A 17 8.14 -16.45 -11.99
N PRO A 18 9.16 -17.32 -12.03
CA PRO A 18 9.34 -18.35 -11.01
C PRO A 18 9.42 -17.76 -9.59
N LEU A 19 8.78 -18.43 -8.63
CA LEU A 19 8.86 -18.04 -7.22
C LEU A 19 10.30 -18.16 -6.70
N PRO A 20 10.81 -17.16 -5.95
CA PRO A 20 12.06 -17.28 -5.21
C PRO A 20 12.06 -18.52 -4.30
N ALA A 21 13.23 -19.14 -4.12
CA ALA A 21 13.35 -20.39 -3.36
C ALA A 21 12.83 -20.24 -1.91
N ASP A 22 13.16 -19.14 -1.25
CA ASP A 22 12.71 -18.83 0.11
C ASP A 22 11.19 -18.67 0.22
N VAL A 23 10.56 -18.05 -0.78
CA VAL A 23 9.10 -17.89 -0.86
C VAL A 23 8.42 -19.23 -1.10
N ARG A 24 9.01 -20.06 -1.98
CA ARG A 24 8.50 -21.39 -2.31
C ARG A 24 8.54 -22.33 -1.11
N ASP A 25 9.64 -22.33 -0.37
CA ASP A 25 9.81 -23.17 0.83
C ASP A 25 8.87 -22.72 1.95
N TRP A 26 8.74 -21.40 2.15
CA TRP A 26 7.78 -20.82 3.09
C TRP A 26 6.34 -21.18 2.75
N LEU A 27 5.92 -21.06 1.48
CA LEU A 27 4.58 -21.45 1.04
C LEU A 27 4.34 -22.94 1.22
N ARG A 28 5.31 -23.78 0.84
CA ARG A 28 5.21 -25.23 1.00
C ARG A 28 4.99 -25.61 2.46
N GLU A 29 5.83 -25.08 3.36
CA GLU A 29 5.72 -25.36 4.79
C GLU A 29 4.39 -24.86 5.37
N GLY A 30 3.98 -23.64 5.00
CA GLY A 30 2.71 -23.08 5.45
C GLY A 30 1.49 -23.88 4.96
N VAL A 31 1.50 -24.36 3.72
CA VAL A 31 0.44 -25.23 3.20
C VAL A 31 0.41 -26.56 3.95
N ILE A 32 1.57 -27.19 4.20
CA ILE A 32 1.65 -28.43 4.98
C ILE A 32 1.08 -28.25 6.38
N ARG A 33 1.45 -27.16 7.08
CA ARG A 33 0.92 -26.82 8.40
C ARG A 33 -0.59 -26.59 8.38
N HIS A 34 -1.09 -25.89 7.37
CA HIS A 34 -2.52 -25.65 7.21
C HIS A 34 -3.30 -26.95 7.00
N LEU A 35 -2.80 -27.84 6.14
CA LEU A 35 -3.39 -29.16 5.91
C LEU A 35 -3.38 -30.06 7.16
N ARG A 36 -2.53 -29.77 8.14
CA ARG A 36 -2.51 -30.41 9.47
C ARG A 36 -3.47 -29.78 10.48
N GLY A 37 -4.27 -28.80 10.06
CA GLY A 37 -5.32 -28.18 10.88
C GLY A 37 -4.99 -26.80 11.44
N GLU A 38 -3.82 -26.24 11.12
CA GLU A 38 -3.50 -24.86 11.52
C GLU A 38 -4.28 -23.84 10.66
N PRO A 39 -4.85 -22.75 11.23
CA PRO A 39 -5.44 -21.69 10.41
C PRO A 39 -4.43 -21.13 9.42
N LEU A 40 -4.84 -20.90 8.17
CA LEU A 40 -3.94 -20.54 7.06
C LEU A 40 -3.11 -19.29 7.39
N GLU A 41 -3.71 -18.33 8.08
CA GLU A 41 -3.06 -17.07 8.44
C GLU A 41 -1.93 -17.25 9.46
N ARG A 42 -2.06 -18.25 10.32
CA ARG A 42 -1.03 -18.63 11.30
C ARG A 42 0.03 -19.51 10.66
N ALA A 43 -0.39 -20.42 9.79
CA ALA A 43 0.48 -21.31 9.02
C ALA A 43 1.40 -20.54 8.05
N LEU A 44 0.88 -19.47 7.42
CA LEU A 44 1.66 -18.55 6.59
C LEU A 44 2.32 -17.42 7.38
N GLU A 45 2.12 -17.36 8.70
CA GLU A 45 2.70 -16.33 9.58
C GLU A 45 2.33 -14.90 9.17
N VAL A 46 1.16 -14.71 8.55
CA VAL A 46 0.66 -13.41 8.09
C VAL A 46 -0.08 -12.64 9.19
N HIS A 47 -0.38 -13.30 10.30
CA HIS A 47 -0.89 -12.66 11.52
C HIS A 47 0.15 -11.77 12.20
N ALA A 48 -0.33 -10.72 12.84
CA ALA A 48 0.47 -9.95 13.78
C ALA A 48 0.89 -10.86 14.96
N PRO A 49 2.18 -10.98 15.33
CA PRO A 49 2.53 -11.50 16.64
C PRO A 49 1.83 -10.63 17.69
N GLY A 50 1.31 -11.24 18.76
CA GLY A 50 0.39 -10.66 19.76
C GLY A 50 0.90 -9.47 20.59
N ASN A 51 1.85 -8.69 20.08
CA ASN A 51 2.57 -7.63 20.76
C ASN A 51 2.37 -6.26 20.07
N GLY A 52 1.23 -6.04 19.39
CA GLY A 52 0.93 -4.77 18.73
C GLY A 52 1.68 -4.53 17.41
N ALA A 53 2.29 -5.56 16.81
CA ALA A 53 2.83 -5.47 15.47
C ALA A 53 1.69 -5.38 14.43
N ASP A 54 1.87 -4.60 13.37
CA ASP A 54 0.90 -4.60 12.27
C ASP A 54 0.97 -5.93 11.49
N PRO A 55 -0.17 -6.53 11.09
CA PRO A 55 -0.18 -7.70 10.22
C PRO A 55 0.61 -7.47 8.92
N ALA A 56 1.13 -8.54 8.33
CA ALA A 56 1.96 -8.44 7.12
C ALA A 56 1.21 -7.80 5.94
N TRP A 57 -0.08 -8.13 5.76
CA TRP A 57 -0.94 -7.53 4.73
C TRP A 57 -1.07 -6.01 4.90
N ARG A 58 -1.15 -5.54 6.16
CA ARG A 58 -1.28 -4.11 6.48
C ARG A 58 0.00 -3.35 6.15
N THR A 59 1.15 -3.96 6.44
CA THR A 59 2.46 -3.43 6.05
C THR A 59 2.56 -3.26 4.52
N ILE A 60 2.08 -4.24 3.75
CA ILE A 60 2.07 -4.18 2.28
C ILE A 60 1.12 -3.09 1.78
N ALA A 61 -0.09 -3.03 2.32
CA ALA A 61 -1.06 -1.97 2.00
C ALA A 61 -0.46 -0.58 2.23
N ARG A 62 0.25 -0.39 3.36
CA ARG A 62 0.94 0.87 3.67
C ARG A 62 2.05 1.19 2.66
N ARG A 63 2.88 0.21 2.30
CA ARG A 63 3.93 0.38 1.27
C ARG A 63 3.34 0.77 -0.09
N ARG A 64 2.23 0.16 -0.50
CA ARG A 64 1.52 0.50 -1.76
C ARG A 64 0.94 1.90 -1.69
N ARG A 65 0.27 2.27 -0.58
CA ARG A 65 -0.25 3.62 -0.34
C ARG A 65 0.87 4.64 -0.51
N ASP A 66 2.00 4.40 0.13
CA ASP A 66 3.15 5.30 0.13
C ASP A 66 3.76 5.42 -1.27
N ALA A 67 3.82 4.34 -2.05
CA ALA A 67 4.25 4.39 -3.44
C ALA A 67 3.35 5.29 -4.30
N TRP A 68 2.03 5.16 -4.16
CA TRP A 68 1.08 6.04 -4.87
C TRP A 68 1.18 7.49 -4.43
N LEU A 69 1.40 7.76 -3.14
CA LEU A 69 1.59 9.12 -2.64
C LEU A 69 2.91 9.75 -3.13
N ARG A 70 3.97 8.96 -3.34
CA ARG A 70 5.19 9.45 -3.99
C ARG A 70 4.96 9.82 -5.45
N LEU A 71 4.18 9.02 -6.18
CA LEU A 71 3.78 9.36 -7.55
C LEU A 71 2.93 10.64 -7.57
N ALA A 72 1.97 10.78 -6.65
CA ALA A 72 1.19 12.00 -6.49
C ALA A 72 2.06 13.23 -6.17
N ALA A 73 3.11 13.07 -5.36
CA ALA A 73 4.06 14.15 -5.07
C ALA A 73 4.89 14.58 -6.28
N GLY A 74 5.04 13.71 -7.29
CA GLY A 74 5.67 14.05 -8.57
C GLY A 74 4.81 14.94 -9.46
N GLU A 75 3.49 14.99 -9.20
CA GLU A 75 2.50 15.75 -9.97
C GLU A 75 2.17 17.13 -9.36
N VAL A 76 2.84 17.51 -8.26
CA VAL A 76 2.62 18.81 -7.59
C VAL A 76 3.87 19.68 -7.67
N ASP A 77 3.65 20.99 -7.77
CA ASP A 77 4.73 21.95 -7.78
C ASP A 77 5.43 22.04 -6.41
N GLY A 78 6.76 22.10 -6.46
CA GLY A 78 7.59 22.27 -5.27
C GLY A 78 9.06 21.97 -5.54
N SER A 79 9.91 22.96 -5.27
CA SER A 79 11.37 22.84 -5.44
C SER A 79 12.03 21.97 -4.36
N THR A 80 11.40 21.82 -3.20
CA THR A 80 11.90 21.01 -2.07
C THR A 80 10.91 19.91 -1.71
N LYS A 81 11.40 18.85 -1.05
CA LYS A 81 10.52 17.80 -0.50
C LYS A 81 9.45 18.37 0.44
N TRP A 82 9.82 19.37 1.25
CA TRP A 82 8.88 20.06 2.14
C TRP A 82 7.79 20.82 1.36
N ALA A 83 8.17 21.59 0.34
CA ALA A 83 7.21 22.28 -0.51
C ALA A 83 6.24 21.30 -1.19
N ARG A 84 6.74 20.18 -1.70
CA ARG A 84 5.90 19.10 -2.26
C ARG A 84 4.99 18.48 -1.22
N ALA A 85 5.46 18.24 0.00
CA ALA A 85 4.62 17.72 1.09
C ALA A 85 3.46 18.67 1.43
N VAL A 86 3.72 19.99 1.46
CA VAL A 86 2.68 21.02 1.68
C VAL A 86 1.69 21.07 0.51
N ALA A 87 2.19 21.06 -0.73
CA ALA A 87 1.33 21.05 -1.91
C ALA A 87 0.45 19.78 -1.97
N LEU A 88 1.05 18.62 -1.66
CA LEU A 88 0.34 17.35 -1.61
C LEU A 88 -0.69 17.29 -0.48
N GLU A 89 -0.40 17.84 0.70
CA GLU A 89 -1.36 17.96 1.81
C GLU A 89 -2.64 18.65 1.35
N SER A 90 -2.51 19.79 0.66
CA SER A 90 -3.65 20.52 0.10
C SER A 90 -4.46 19.68 -0.90
N GLN A 91 -3.80 18.85 -1.70
CA GLN A 91 -4.48 17.96 -2.66
C GLN A 91 -5.19 16.79 -1.96
N VAL A 92 -4.56 16.19 -0.94
CA VAL A 92 -5.15 15.11 -0.14
C VAL A 92 -6.40 15.59 0.60
N LEU A 93 -6.33 16.74 1.25
CA LEU A 93 -7.49 17.30 1.96
C LEU A 93 -8.64 17.61 1.00
N ARG A 94 -8.37 18.25 -0.14
CA ARG A 94 -9.37 18.51 -1.19
C ARG A 94 -9.96 17.21 -1.77
N TYR A 95 -9.14 16.18 -1.91
CA TYR A 95 -9.61 14.86 -2.34
C TYR A 95 -10.58 14.27 -1.31
N LEU A 96 -10.20 14.24 -0.03
CA LEU A 96 -11.01 13.67 1.05
C LEU A 96 -12.35 14.39 1.21
N GLU A 97 -12.35 15.71 1.12
CA GLU A 97 -13.54 16.53 1.27
C GLU A 97 -14.53 16.35 0.11
N ALA A 98 -14.04 16.48 -1.13
CA ALA A 98 -14.93 16.64 -2.30
C ALA A 98 -14.94 15.46 -3.26
N THR A 99 -13.91 14.61 -3.27
CA THR A 99 -13.70 13.59 -4.33
C THR A 99 -13.93 12.19 -3.80
N ALA A 100 -13.48 11.88 -2.58
CA ALA A 100 -13.54 10.55 -1.99
C ALA A 100 -14.97 9.99 -1.91
N LYS A 101 -15.98 10.84 -1.65
CA LYS A 101 -17.39 10.42 -1.61
C LYS A 101 -17.91 10.02 -3.00
N ARG A 102 -17.51 10.74 -4.05
CA ARG A 102 -17.96 10.50 -5.43
C ARG A 102 -17.29 9.30 -6.07
N TRP A 103 -16.03 9.04 -5.70
CA TRP A 103 -15.24 7.95 -6.27
C TRP A 103 -15.19 6.73 -5.35
N ARG A 104 -16.02 6.65 -4.30
CA ARG A 104 -15.94 5.59 -3.28
C ARG A 104 -16.02 4.18 -3.90
N ASP A 105 -16.95 4.02 -4.84
CA ASP A 105 -17.31 2.74 -5.44
C ASP A 105 -16.62 2.51 -6.80
N LEU A 106 -15.75 3.44 -7.20
CA LEU A 106 -14.94 3.28 -8.40
C LEU A 106 -13.67 2.49 -8.06
N ASP A 107 -13.36 1.48 -8.87
CA ASP A 107 -12.09 0.77 -8.78
C ASP A 107 -10.94 1.56 -9.40
N GLU A 108 -11.23 2.31 -10.47
CA GLU A 108 -10.28 3.19 -11.15
C GLU A 108 -10.89 4.60 -11.28
N PRO A 109 -10.13 5.67 -11.03
CA PRO A 109 -10.62 7.02 -11.17
C PRO A 109 -10.84 7.39 -12.64
N PRO A 110 -11.69 8.38 -12.95
CA PRO A 110 -11.90 8.85 -14.32
C PRO A 110 -10.58 9.21 -15.03
N GLY A 111 -10.45 8.78 -16.28
CA GLY A 111 -9.22 8.94 -17.07
C GLY A 111 -8.88 10.39 -17.39
N ASP A 112 -9.87 11.27 -17.45
CA ASP A 112 -9.74 12.71 -17.66
C ASP A 112 -9.37 13.48 -16.38
N ALA A 113 -9.44 12.83 -15.20
CA ALA A 113 -9.14 13.50 -13.95
C ALA A 113 -7.65 13.80 -13.79
N PRO A 114 -7.28 14.87 -13.04
CA PRO A 114 -5.89 15.23 -12.79
C PRO A 114 -5.07 14.06 -12.22
N ALA A 115 -3.87 13.84 -12.74
CA ALA A 115 -3.01 12.71 -12.37
C ALA A 115 -2.79 12.61 -10.85
N VAL A 116 -2.55 13.74 -10.18
CA VAL A 116 -2.43 13.82 -8.71
C VAL A 116 -3.64 13.22 -7.99
N LYS A 117 -4.86 13.51 -8.45
CA LYS A 117 -6.10 12.98 -7.84
C LYS A 117 -6.26 11.49 -8.12
N ARG A 118 -5.86 11.03 -9.32
CA ARG A 118 -5.89 9.60 -9.66
C ARG A 118 -4.95 8.81 -8.75
N TYR A 119 -3.73 9.29 -8.52
CA TYR A 119 -2.78 8.65 -7.61
C TYR A 119 -3.24 8.69 -6.16
N ILE A 120 -3.81 9.80 -5.67
CA ILE A 120 -4.39 9.86 -4.32
C ILE A 120 -5.55 8.86 -4.17
N HIS A 121 -6.38 8.70 -5.21
CA HIS A 121 -7.44 7.69 -5.20
C HIS A 121 -6.89 6.27 -5.09
N LYS A 122 -5.86 5.93 -5.88
CA LYS A 122 -5.17 4.63 -5.78
C LYS A 122 -4.54 4.41 -4.41
N ALA A 123 -4.00 5.45 -3.79
CA ALA A 123 -3.53 5.39 -2.41
C ALA A 123 -4.67 5.08 -1.43
N ALA A 124 -5.84 5.73 -1.59
CA ALA A 124 -7.01 5.50 -0.74
C ALA A 124 -7.59 4.07 -0.89
N ARG A 125 -7.55 3.50 -2.09
CA ARG A 125 -8.05 2.12 -2.37
C ARG A 125 -7.21 1.02 -1.72
N THR A 126 -6.03 1.33 -1.19
CA THR A 126 -5.23 0.36 -0.43
C THR A 126 -5.82 -0.04 0.91
N GLY A 127 -6.87 0.65 1.39
CA GLY A 127 -7.51 0.41 2.68
C GLY A 127 -6.77 1.05 3.87
N GLU A 128 -5.57 1.59 3.66
CA GLU A 128 -4.84 2.34 4.68
C GLU A 128 -5.28 3.81 4.71
N LYS A 129 -5.39 4.37 5.91
CA LYS A 129 -5.73 5.79 6.10
C LYS A 129 -4.71 6.68 5.37
N LEU A 130 -5.19 7.69 4.64
CA LEU A 130 -4.34 8.69 4.01
C LEU A 130 -3.69 9.59 5.09
N PRO A 131 -2.41 9.94 4.98
CA PRO A 131 -1.81 10.96 5.82
C PRO A 131 -2.40 12.33 5.46
N GLU A 132 -3.04 12.97 6.44
CA GLU A 132 -3.69 14.27 6.26
C GLU A 132 -2.78 15.45 6.63
N SER A 133 -1.59 15.18 7.18
CA SER A 133 -0.65 16.21 7.61
C SER A 133 0.61 16.23 6.74
N ARG A 134 1.14 17.43 6.49
CA ARG A 134 2.43 17.66 5.82
C ARG A 134 3.58 16.88 6.45
N TRP A 135 3.60 16.71 7.77
CA TRP A 135 4.62 15.91 8.44
C TRP A 135 4.48 14.42 8.14
N GLY A 136 3.26 13.89 8.10
CA GLY A 136 3.00 12.50 7.71
C GLY A 136 3.41 12.24 6.27
N LEU A 137 3.10 13.18 5.37
CA LEU A 137 3.52 13.12 3.97
C LEU A 137 5.04 13.26 3.83
N MET A 138 5.67 14.16 4.57
CA MET A 138 7.12 14.34 4.56
C MET A 138 7.87 13.05 4.91
N ARG A 139 7.38 12.26 5.88
CA ARG A 139 7.97 10.94 6.22
C ARG A 139 7.90 9.93 5.08
N ILE A 140 6.91 10.06 4.18
CA ILE A 140 6.75 9.18 3.03
C ILE A 140 7.68 9.61 1.89
N LEU A 141 7.90 10.92 1.72
CA LEU A 141 8.74 11.51 0.68
C LEU A 141 10.25 11.47 0.99
N GLN A 142 10.63 10.99 2.17
CA GLN A 142 12.03 10.80 2.55
C GLN A 142 12.71 9.78 1.65
#